data_AF-A0A5B7TKA1-F1
#
_entry.id   AF-A0A5B7TKA1-F1
#
_cell.length_a   1.000
_cell.length_b   1.000
_cell.length_c   1.000
_cell.angle_alpha   90.00
_cell.angle_beta   90.00
_cell.angle_gamma   90.00
#
_symmetry.space_group_name_H-M   'P 1'
#
loop_
_entity.id
_entity.type
_entity.pdbx_description
1 polymer ?
#
loop_
_entity_poly.entity_id
_entity_poly.type
_entity_poly.pdbx_seq_one_letter_code
_entity_poly.pdbx_strand_id
1 'polypeptide(L)'
;MNTNFKKTSIFITVILFILLIGGQVFAYNTKTSKKNNLSLFTQNRKEKSIKNLQTLNEVLDSLVKDGKITSTQKEKIVSYVKIKEDERKAEKEKLKKMDEKQREEYFKNAKKNVKKDMFDDLVDQKVITQQQADTIKKALFEKNKSTKIENFKSQLENQVKTGIITKDEENKIIEYMNKKINEKKAEMEKVKNMTSEERKAYFENKKSQPKSDFYKELVDQGILTQEKADNLKKAMQGSEKQNRHFKFKYKNK
;
A
#
# COMPACT_ATOMS: atom_id res chain seq x y z
N MET A 1 65.53 -0.73 36.83
CA MET A 1 65.73 0.31 37.87
C MET A 1 66.04 1.63 37.19
N ASN A 2 65.03 2.48 36.98
CA ASN A 2 65.05 3.91 37.28
C ASN A 2 63.66 4.48 37.00
N THR A 3 63.17 5.25 37.96
CA THR A 3 61.81 5.72 38.13
C THR A 3 61.61 7.14 37.56
N ASN A 4 60.35 7.56 37.51
CA ASN A 4 59.78 8.91 37.72
C ASN A 4 58.98 9.43 36.51
N PHE A 5 57.64 9.35 36.51
CA PHE A 5 56.60 10.17 37.19
C PHE A 5 56.30 11.55 36.57
N LYS A 6 55.21 11.56 35.77
CA LYS A 6 54.03 12.45 35.69
C LYS A 6 54.14 13.96 35.98
N LYS A 7 53.42 14.77 35.16
CA LYS A 7 52.32 15.74 35.48
C LYS A 7 51.91 16.50 34.20
N THR A 8 50.73 16.28 33.61
CA THR A 8 49.45 17.05 33.75
C THR A 8 49.57 18.58 33.74
N SER A 9 49.05 19.26 32.71
CA SER A 9 47.86 20.14 32.82
C SER A 9 47.49 20.88 31.51
N ILE A 10 46.17 21.09 31.38
CA ILE A 10 45.35 21.73 30.34
C ILE A 10 45.35 23.27 30.48
N PHE A 11 45.06 24.03 29.40
CA PHE A 11 44.25 25.30 29.30
C PHE A 11 44.48 25.96 27.91
N ILE A 12 43.55 25.90 26.93
CA ILE A 12 42.45 26.85 26.59
C ILE A 12 42.86 28.34 26.53
N THR A 13 42.84 28.95 25.32
CA THR A 13 42.24 30.27 24.92
C THR A 13 42.79 30.71 23.54
N VAL A 14 42.03 30.87 22.45
CA VAL A 14 41.01 31.89 22.03
C VAL A 14 41.60 33.03 21.16
N ILE A 15 41.19 33.01 19.87
CA ILE A 15 40.87 34.10 18.91
C ILE A 15 42.00 34.95 18.28
N LEU A 16 42.06 34.98 16.93
CA LEU A 16 41.85 36.22 16.16
C LEU A 16 41.44 35.99 14.69
N PHE A 17 40.41 36.74 14.30
CA PHE A 17 39.78 36.90 12.99
C PHE A 17 40.68 37.66 12.00
N ILE A 18 40.72 37.23 10.73
CA ILE A 18 40.89 38.15 9.59
C ILE A 18 39.78 37.89 8.59
N LEU A 19 38.87 38.87 8.51
CA LEU A 19 37.90 39.09 7.44
C LEU A 19 38.65 39.64 6.23
N LEU A 20 38.57 38.95 5.08
CA LEU A 20 38.78 39.57 3.78
C LEU A 20 37.61 39.19 2.88
N ILE A 21 36.75 40.19 2.71
CA ILE A 21 35.62 40.23 1.80
C ILE A 21 36.19 40.42 0.40
N GLY A 22 35.96 39.44 -0.47
CA GLY A 22 36.22 39.53 -1.91
C GLY A 22 35.15 38.75 -2.63
N GLY A 23 34.11 39.44 -3.08
CA GLY A 23 32.96 38.83 -3.74
C GLY A 23 33.36 38.13 -5.03
N GLN A 24 32.90 36.89 -5.19
CA GLN A 24 32.67 36.29 -6.50
C GLN A 24 31.26 35.70 -6.54
N VAL A 25 30.42 36.44 -7.26
CA VAL A 25 29.31 36.03 -8.13
C VAL A 25 28.79 34.60 -7.92
N PHE A 26 27.51 34.54 -7.53
CA PHE A 26 26.65 33.37 -7.68
C PHE A 26 26.71 32.82 -9.11
N ALA A 27 27.46 31.74 -9.32
CA ALA A 27 27.17 30.81 -10.40
C ALA A 27 26.18 29.77 -9.87
N TYR A 28 24.89 30.01 -10.11
CA TYR A 28 23.87 28.97 -10.02
C TYR A 28 24.26 27.85 -10.99
N ASN A 29 24.90 26.80 -10.48
CA ASN A 29 25.05 25.56 -11.22
C ASN A 29 23.68 24.89 -11.29
N THR A 30 22.86 25.36 -12.23
CA THR A 30 21.76 24.58 -12.76
C THR A 30 22.39 23.41 -13.52
N LYS A 31 22.82 22.38 -12.78
CA LYS A 31 22.92 21.04 -13.34
C LYS A 31 21.51 20.64 -13.73
N THR A 32 21.20 21.01 -14.97
CA THR A 32 20.29 20.36 -15.89
C THR A 32 19.71 19.11 -15.27
N SER A 33 18.48 19.31 -14.81
CA SER A 33 17.55 18.27 -14.47
C SER A 33 17.60 17.20 -15.57
N LYS A 34 18.31 16.10 -15.31
CA LYS A 34 17.91 14.81 -15.88
C LYS A 34 16.56 14.49 -15.24
N LYS A 35 15.51 15.13 -15.77
CA LYS A 35 14.13 14.64 -15.75
C LYS A 35 14.18 13.27 -16.42
N ASN A 36 14.54 12.26 -15.64
CA ASN A 36 14.34 10.90 -16.04
C ASN A 36 12.83 10.73 -16.09
N ASN A 37 12.31 10.60 -17.31
CA ASN A 37 10.95 10.21 -17.65
C ASN A 37 10.59 8.92 -16.91
N LEU A 38 10.21 9.05 -15.64
CA LEU A 38 9.65 7.98 -14.87
C LEU A 38 8.25 7.82 -15.43
N SER A 39 8.01 6.75 -16.19
CA SER A 39 6.69 6.46 -16.74
C SER A 39 5.60 6.70 -15.68
N LEU A 40 4.45 7.29 -16.06
CA LEU A 40 3.30 7.49 -15.16
C LEU A 40 3.01 6.25 -14.30
N PHE A 41 3.20 5.08 -14.90
CA PHE A 41 3.09 3.78 -14.25
C PHE A 41 4.03 3.57 -13.05
N THR A 42 5.28 4.01 -13.17
CA THR A 42 6.29 3.90 -12.12
C THR A 42 6.09 4.96 -11.03
N GLN A 43 5.60 6.15 -11.39
CA GLN A 43 5.20 7.18 -10.42
C GLN A 43 4.00 6.71 -9.58
N ASN A 44 2.93 6.22 -10.22
CA ASN A 44 1.72 5.72 -9.55
C ASN A 44 2.02 4.52 -8.61
N ARG A 45 3.01 3.68 -8.96
CA ARG A 45 3.45 2.58 -8.08
C ARG A 45 4.20 3.06 -6.85
N LYS A 46 5.08 4.05 -6.98
CA LYS A 46 5.82 4.63 -5.85
C LYS A 46 4.85 5.32 -4.88
N GLU A 47 3.93 6.11 -5.40
CA GLU A 47 2.90 6.80 -4.61
C GLU A 47 2.03 5.81 -3.82
N LYS A 48 1.61 4.71 -4.46
CA LYS A 48 0.88 3.63 -3.78
C LYS A 48 1.68 2.97 -2.66
N SER A 49 2.99 2.75 -2.86
CA SER A 49 3.86 2.17 -1.81
C SER A 49 3.96 3.09 -0.60
N ILE A 50 4.17 4.38 -0.85
CA ILE A 50 4.25 5.41 0.19
C ILE A 50 2.95 5.47 0.99
N LYS A 51 1.81 5.51 0.29
CA LYS A 51 0.49 5.54 0.93
C LYS A 51 0.25 4.31 1.81
N ASN A 52 0.59 3.12 1.33
CA ASN A 52 0.45 1.89 2.12
C ASN A 52 1.33 1.90 3.37
N LEU A 53 2.57 2.38 3.26
CA LEU A 53 3.47 2.49 4.41
C LEU A 53 2.99 3.55 5.41
N GLN A 54 2.43 4.66 4.92
CA GLN A 54 1.83 5.69 5.77
C GLN A 54 0.63 5.12 6.55
N THR A 55 -0.30 4.44 5.87
CA THR A 55 -1.44 3.80 6.53
C THR A 55 -0.99 2.78 7.58
N LEU A 56 0.06 2.00 7.30
CA LEU A 56 0.64 1.10 8.30
C LEU A 56 1.18 1.87 9.51
N ASN A 57 1.94 2.94 9.30
CA ASN A 57 2.47 3.74 10.40
C ASN A 57 1.34 4.33 11.26
N GLU A 58 0.32 4.93 10.66
CA GLU A 58 -0.84 5.49 11.38
C GLU A 58 -1.53 4.43 12.26
N VAL A 59 -1.72 3.23 11.73
CA VAL A 59 -2.31 2.12 12.50
C VAL A 59 -1.40 1.68 13.63
N LEU A 60 -0.10 1.51 13.37
CA LEU A 60 0.85 1.12 14.41
C LEU A 60 0.99 2.19 15.50
N ASP A 61 0.95 3.48 15.14
CA ASP A 61 0.95 4.59 16.10
C ASP A 61 -0.25 4.54 17.04
N SER A 62 -1.45 4.32 16.49
CA SER A 62 -2.65 4.12 17.32
C SER A 62 -2.48 2.93 18.27
N LEU A 63 -1.95 1.82 17.79
CA LEU A 63 -1.77 0.61 18.60
C LEU A 63 -0.67 0.75 19.67
N VAL A 64 0.36 1.57 19.43
CA VAL A 64 1.34 1.95 20.45
C VAL A 64 0.68 2.79 21.53
N LYS A 65 -0.11 3.80 21.14
CA LYS A 65 -0.85 4.66 22.06
C LYS A 65 -1.83 3.86 22.93
N ASP A 66 -2.48 2.85 22.34
CA ASP A 66 -3.40 1.95 23.04
C ASP A 66 -2.70 0.86 23.86
N GLY A 67 -1.36 0.86 23.91
CA GLY A 67 -0.54 -0.12 24.65
C GLY A 67 -0.64 -1.55 24.11
N LYS A 68 -1.14 -1.75 22.89
CA LYS A 68 -1.29 -3.08 22.27
C LYS A 68 0.03 -3.61 21.73
N ILE A 69 0.93 -2.71 21.33
CA ILE A 69 2.31 -2.99 20.93
C ILE A 69 3.24 -1.92 21.52
N THR A 70 4.55 -2.20 21.56
CA THR A 70 5.54 -1.20 22.01
C THR A 70 6.11 -0.38 20.86
N SER A 71 6.73 0.78 21.16
CA SER A 71 7.43 1.58 20.14
C SER A 71 8.53 0.78 19.44
N THR A 72 9.29 -0.01 20.20
CA THR A 72 10.33 -0.89 19.64
C THR A 72 9.75 -1.94 18.69
N GLN A 73 8.57 -2.49 19.00
CA GLN A 73 7.88 -3.42 18.09
C GLN A 73 7.46 -2.71 16.80
N LYS A 74 6.87 -1.51 16.90
CA LYS A 74 6.53 -0.67 15.73
C LYS A 74 7.76 -0.44 14.84
N GLU A 75 8.87 0.00 15.40
CA GLU A 75 10.11 0.28 14.65
C GLU A 75 10.61 -0.95 13.90
N LYS A 76 10.62 -2.12 14.56
CA LYS A 76 11.01 -3.38 13.93
C LYS A 76 10.06 -3.77 12.79
N ILE A 77 8.75 -3.60 12.95
CA ILE A 77 7.77 -3.86 11.87
C ILE A 77 8.02 -2.94 10.67
N VAL A 78 8.20 -1.64 10.91
CA VAL A 78 8.46 -0.66 9.85
C VAL A 78 9.79 -0.94 9.13
N SER A 79 10.82 -1.31 9.89
CA SER A 79 12.12 -1.72 9.35
C SER A 79 11.99 -2.96 8.47
N TYR A 80 11.26 -3.99 8.94
CA TYR A 80 11.00 -5.20 8.17
C TYR A 80 10.36 -4.90 6.80
N VAL A 81 9.35 -4.01 6.77
CA VAL A 81 8.68 -3.60 5.52
C VAL A 81 9.66 -2.95 4.54
N LYS A 82 10.53 -2.07 5.04
CA LYS A 82 11.55 -1.39 4.21
C LYS A 82 12.56 -2.38 3.64
N ILE A 83 13.09 -3.27 4.48
CA ILE A 83 14.01 -4.34 4.06
C ILE A 83 13.35 -5.20 2.97
N LYS A 84 12.12 -5.66 3.18
CA LYS A 84 11.37 -6.45 2.18
C LYS A 84 11.03 -5.67 0.92
N GLU A 85 10.92 -4.35 0.97
CA GLU A 85 10.79 -3.52 -0.23
C GLU A 85 12.08 -3.47 -1.04
N ASP A 86 13.22 -3.32 -0.37
CA ASP A 86 14.52 -3.24 -1.02
C ASP A 86 14.97 -4.60 -1.57
N GLU A 87 14.70 -5.71 -0.87
CA GLU A 87 14.85 -7.06 -1.40
C GLU A 87 14.04 -7.25 -2.70
N ARG A 88 12.76 -6.85 -2.72
CA ARG A 88 11.91 -6.94 -3.92
C ARG A 88 12.41 -6.06 -5.06
N LYS A 89 12.96 -4.87 -4.75
CA LYS A 89 13.58 -4.01 -5.77
C LYS A 89 14.82 -4.69 -6.36
N ALA A 90 15.70 -5.22 -5.52
CA ALA A 90 16.89 -5.92 -5.97
C ALA A 90 16.56 -7.16 -6.80
N GLU A 91 15.58 -7.96 -6.36
CA GLU A 91 15.06 -9.11 -7.10
C GLU A 91 14.51 -8.70 -8.47
N LYS A 92 13.74 -7.61 -8.53
CA LYS A 92 13.23 -7.06 -9.79
C LYS A 92 14.36 -6.65 -10.73
N GLU A 93 15.42 -6.00 -10.23
CA GLU A 93 16.57 -5.64 -11.06
C GLU A 93 17.34 -6.88 -11.55
N LYS A 94 17.41 -7.95 -10.76
CA LYS A 94 17.94 -9.26 -11.23
C LYS A 94 17.07 -9.83 -12.35
N LEU A 95 15.75 -9.87 -12.17
CA LEU A 95 14.82 -10.42 -13.16
C LEU A 95 14.86 -9.69 -14.50
N LYS A 96 15.08 -8.36 -14.50
CA LYS A 96 15.23 -7.59 -15.74
C LYS A 96 16.46 -8.00 -16.56
N LYS A 97 17.52 -8.46 -15.88
CA LYS A 97 18.78 -8.87 -16.52
C LYS A 97 18.73 -10.31 -17.04
N MET A 98 17.80 -11.13 -16.55
CA MET A 98 17.60 -12.50 -17.00
C MET A 98 16.89 -12.54 -18.36
N ASP A 99 17.24 -13.53 -19.18
CA ASP A 99 16.48 -13.91 -20.38
C ASP A 99 15.21 -14.71 -20.04
N GLU A 100 14.41 -15.06 -21.03
CA GLU A 100 13.13 -15.72 -20.84
C GLU A 100 13.25 -17.13 -20.24
N LYS A 101 14.24 -17.93 -20.68
CA LYS A 101 14.47 -19.28 -20.15
C LYS A 101 14.92 -19.22 -18.69
N GLN A 102 15.84 -18.30 -18.38
CA GLN A 102 16.31 -18.06 -17.01
C GLN A 102 15.19 -17.59 -16.08
N ARG A 103 14.30 -16.70 -16.54
CA ARG A 103 13.13 -16.28 -15.76
C ARG A 103 12.16 -17.42 -15.53
N GLU A 104 11.91 -18.26 -16.54
CA GLU A 104 11.01 -19.39 -16.41
C GLU A 104 11.51 -20.37 -15.35
N GLU A 105 12.80 -20.70 -15.39
CA GLU A 105 13.45 -21.55 -14.39
C GLU A 105 13.42 -20.93 -12.98
N TYR A 106 13.71 -19.62 -12.88
CA TYR A 106 13.59 -18.88 -11.61
C TYR A 106 12.20 -19.02 -10.99
N PHE A 107 11.13 -18.79 -11.77
CA PHE A 107 9.77 -18.89 -11.26
C PHE A 107 9.31 -20.33 -11.00
N LYS A 108 9.80 -21.32 -11.76
CA LYS A 108 9.59 -22.75 -11.46
C LYS A 108 10.14 -23.11 -10.08
N ASN A 109 11.32 -22.61 -9.74
CA ASN A 109 11.94 -22.85 -8.43
C ASN A 109 11.31 -22.01 -7.31
N ALA A 110 11.01 -20.73 -7.56
CA ALA A 110 10.42 -19.85 -6.55
C ALA A 110 8.99 -20.26 -6.13
N LYS A 111 8.21 -20.88 -7.02
CA LYS A 111 6.87 -21.40 -6.72
C LYS A 111 6.83 -22.49 -5.65
N LYS A 112 7.97 -23.13 -5.33
CA LYS A 112 8.05 -24.18 -4.31
C LYS A 112 7.98 -23.63 -2.87
N ASN A 113 8.19 -22.33 -2.67
CA ASN A 113 8.13 -21.73 -1.35
C ASN A 113 6.71 -21.25 -1.05
N VAL A 114 6.16 -21.71 0.09
CA VAL A 114 4.89 -21.20 0.61
C VAL A 114 5.08 -19.73 0.96
N LYS A 115 4.27 -18.86 0.34
CA LYS A 115 4.31 -17.43 0.63
C LYS A 115 3.69 -17.19 2.01
N LYS A 116 4.54 -17.00 3.01
CA LYS A 116 4.15 -16.62 4.36
C LYS A 116 3.69 -15.16 4.39
N ASP A 117 2.71 -14.85 5.24
CA ASP A 117 2.29 -13.48 5.48
C ASP A 117 3.36 -12.75 6.31
N MET A 118 3.53 -11.45 6.05
CA MET A 118 4.54 -10.62 6.72
C MET A 118 4.44 -10.70 8.25
N PHE A 119 3.23 -10.68 8.79
CA PHE A 119 3.06 -10.70 10.23
C PHE A 119 3.35 -12.07 10.81
N ASP A 120 3.14 -13.14 10.04
CA ASP A 120 3.50 -14.48 10.49
C ASP A 120 5.03 -14.61 10.55
N ASP A 121 5.79 -14.01 9.60
CA ASP A 121 7.26 -13.94 9.69
C ASP A 121 7.74 -13.16 10.92
N LEU A 122 7.03 -12.08 11.28
CA LEU A 122 7.34 -11.27 12.44
C LEU A 122 7.01 -11.98 13.76
N VAL A 123 6.02 -12.86 13.76
CA VAL A 123 5.71 -13.76 14.88
C VAL A 123 6.83 -14.79 15.05
N ASP A 124 7.28 -15.44 13.98
CA ASP A 124 8.40 -16.39 14.02
C ASP A 124 9.68 -15.74 14.54
N GLN A 125 9.96 -14.50 14.11
CA GLN A 125 11.10 -13.70 14.59
C GLN A 125 10.91 -13.19 16.02
N LYS A 126 9.79 -13.51 16.67
CA LYS A 126 9.43 -13.07 18.03
C LYS A 126 9.42 -11.55 18.18
N VAL A 127 9.17 -10.82 17.10
CA VAL A 127 9.02 -9.36 17.12
C VAL A 127 7.68 -9.00 17.74
N ILE A 128 6.63 -9.76 17.42
CA ILE A 128 5.28 -9.62 17.94
C ILE A 128 4.70 -10.99 18.30
N THR A 129 3.68 -11.02 19.15
CA THR A 129 2.91 -12.25 19.41
C THR A 129 1.85 -12.48 18.33
N GLN A 130 1.30 -13.69 18.27
CA GLN A 130 0.19 -14.00 17.36
C GLN A 130 -1.03 -13.08 17.61
N GLN A 131 -1.37 -12.83 18.88
CA GLN A 131 -2.46 -11.93 19.24
C GLN A 131 -2.21 -10.49 18.78
N GLN A 132 -0.96 -10.01 18.87
CA GLN A 132 -0.59 -8.69 18.35
C GLN A 132 -0.68 -8.65 16.82
N ALA A 133 -0.22 -9.69 16.12
CA ALA A 133 -0.36 -9.81 14.68
C ALA A 133 -1.83 -9.74 14.23
N ASP A 134 -2.72 -10.50 14.88
CA ASP A 134 -4.15 -10.47 14.57
C ASP A 134 -4.79 -9.11 14.88
N THR A 135 -4.36 -8.45 15.96
CA THR A 135 -4.80 -7.09 16.30
C THR A 135 -4.39 -6.08 15.22
N ILE A 136 -3.13 -6.13 14.74
CA ILE A 136 -2.64 -5.26 13.67
C ILE A 136 -3.40 -5.53 12.37
N LYS A 137 -3.55 -6.80 11.97
CA LYS A 137 -4.30 -7.20 10.76
C LYS A 137 -5.74 -6.66 10.79
N LYS A 138 -6.42 -6.79 11.93
CA LYS A 138 -7.77 -6.25 12.13
C LYS A 138 -7.80 -4.73 12.00
N ALA A 139 -6.88 -4.02 12.66
CA ALA A 139 -6.81 -2.56 12.60
C ALA A 139 -6.52 -2.03 11.18
N LEU A 140 -5.61 -2.68 10.45
CA LEU A 140 -5.35 -2.38 9.05
C LEU A 140 -6.56 -2.62 8.17
N PHE A 141 -7.29 -3.72 8.40
CA PHE A 141 -8.52 -4.00 7.66
C PHE A 141 -9.56 -2.90 7.88
N GLU A 142 -9.83 -2.51 9.13
CA GLU A 142 -10.83 -1.49 9.44
C GLU A 142 -10.42 -0.11 8.90
N LYS A 143 -9.13 0.28 9.01
CA LYS A 143 -8.63 1.53 8.44
C LYS A 143 -8.82 1.56 6.91
N ASN A 144 -8.43 0.48 6.22
CA ASN A 144 -8.61 0.38 4.77
C ASN A 144 -10.08 0.36 4.36
N LYS A 145 -10.94 -0.30 5.14
CA LYS A 145 -12.40 -0.29 4.94
C LYS A 145 -12.95 1.13 5.05
N SER A 146 -12.62 1.86 6.12
CA SER A 146 -13.07 3.24 6.34
C SER A 146 -12.65 4.13 5.18
N THR A 147 -11.36 4.14 4.85
CA THR A 147 -10.83 4.95 3.74
C THR A 147 -11.49 4.61 2.40
N LYS A 148 -11.78 3.33 2.13
CA LYS A 148 -12.47 2.95 0.89
C LYS A 148 -13.90 3.46 0.86
N ILE A 149 -14.62 3.35 1.97
CA ILE A 149 -16.02 3.80 2.08
C ILE A 149 -16.08 5.32 1.98
N GLU A 150 -15.22 6.05 2.68
CA GLU A 150 -15.15 7.52 2.64
C GLU A 150 -14.87 8.03 1.22
N ASN A 151 -13.89 7.44 0.52
CA ASN A 151 -13.58 7.82 -0.86
C ASN A 151 -14.79 7.58 -1.79
N PHE A 152 -15.48 6.46 -1.62
CA PHE A 152 -16.65 6.15 -2.43
C PHE A 152 -17.84 7.05 -2.08
N LYS A 153 -18.06 7.32 -0.80
CA LYS A 153 -19.08 8.25 -0.32
C LYS A 153 -18.88 9.63 -0.92
N SER A 154 -17.66 10.16 -0.91
CA SER A 154 -17.33 11.44 -1.56
C SER A 154 -17.68 11.45 -3.06
N GLN A 155 -17.48 10.33 -3.76
CA GLN A 155 -17.89 10.21 -5.15
C GLN A 155 -19.41 10.22 -5.30
N LEU A 156 -20.15 9.52 -4.42
CA LEU A 156 -21.62 9.48 -4.43
C LEU A 156 -22.25 10.82 -4.05
N GLU A 157 -21.68 11.56 -3.11
CA GLU A 157 -22.14 12.91 -2.75
C GLU A 157 -22.14 13.85 -3.96
N ASN A 158 -21.15 13.71 -4.85
CA ASN A 158 -21.17 14.44 -6.13
C ASN A 158 -22.32 13.98 -7.03
N GLN A 159 -22.68 12.69 -7.01
CA GLN A 159 -23.79 12.17 -7.82
C GLN A 159 -25.15 12.61 -7.28
N VAL A 160 -25.27 12.77 -5.96
CA VAL A 160 -26.43 13.40 -5.32
C VAL A 160 -26.58 14.85 -5.77
N LYS A 161 -25.50 15.62 -5.79
CA LYS A 161 -25.52 17.01 -6.27
C LYS A 161 -25.94 17.12 -7.74
N THR A 162 -25.54 16.17 -8.58
CA THR A 162 -25.96 16.12 -10.00
C THR A 162 -27.37 15.55 -10.20
N GLY A 163 -28.03 15.08 -9.13
CA GLY A 163 -29.38 14.52 -9.18
C GLY A 163 -29.48 13.11 -9.77
N ILE A 164 -28.36 12.41 -10.00
CA ILE A 164 -28.36 11.04 -10.54
C ILE A 164 -28.96 10.06 -9.50
N ILE A 165 -28.65 10.28 -8.23
CA ILE A 165 -29.18 9.53 -7.10
C ILE A 165 -29.69 10.48 -6.02
N THR A 166 -30.58 10.01 -5.15
CA THR A 166 -31.02 10.76 -3.97
C THR A 166 -30.10 10.52 -2.78
N LYS A 167 -30.26 11.34 -1.73
CA LYS A 167 -29.51 11.13 -0.47
C LYS A 167 -29.86 9.80 0.19
N ASP A 168 -31.11 9.36 0.09
CA ASP A 168 -31.55 8.07 0.63
C ASP A 168 -30.93 6.90 -0.14
N GLU A 169 -30.83 7.02 -1.47
CA GLU A 169 -30.14 6.03 -2.31
C GLU A 169 -28.64 5.97 -2.00
N GLU A 170 -27.98 7.12 -1.81
CA GLU A 170 -26.58 7.17 -1.33
C GLU A 170 -26.40 6.37 -0.03
N ASN A 171 -27.23 6.63 0.98
CA ASN A 171 -27.14 5.96 2.28
C ASN A 171 -27.30 4.44 2.13
N LYS A 172 -28.32 3.99 1.37
CA LYS A 172 -28.55 2.57 1.09
C LYS A 172 -27.39 1.91 0.33
N ILE A 173 -26.77 2.62 -0.62
CA ILE A 173 -25.59 2.12 -1.33
C ILE A 173 -24.41 1.93 -0.36
N ILE A 174 -24.17 2.87 0.55
CA ILE A 174 -23.11 2.78 1.57
C ILE A 174 -23.36 1.62 2.54
N GLU A 175 -24.59 1.42 2.97
CA GLU A 175 -24.99 0.26 3.79
C GLU A 175 -24.75 -1.06 3.05
N TYR A 176 -25.16 -1.13 1.78
CA TYR A 176 -24.93 -2.30 0.94
C TYR A 176 -23.44 -2.62 0.76
N MET A 177 -22.60 -1.61 0.56
CA MET A 177 -21.15 -1.77 0.50
C MET A 177 -20.57 -2.28 1.80
N ASN A 178 -21.02 -1.76 2.94
CA ASN A 178 -20.61 -2.24 4.26
C ASN A 178 -20.94 -3.72 4.45
N LYS A 179 -22.17 -4.12 4.08
CA LYS A 179 -22.60 -5.52 4.09
C LYS A 179 -21.67 -6.39 3.25
N LYS A 180 -21.40 -6.01 2.00
CA LYS A 180 -20.49 -6.76 1.10
C LYS A 180 -19.06 -6.85 1.61
N ILE A 181 -18.54 -5.81 2.26
CA ILE A 181 -17.20 -5.84 2.85
C ILE A 181 -17.16 -6.84 4.02
N ASN A 182 -18.20 -6.85 4.87
CA ASN A 182 -18.29 -7.79 5.98
C ASN A 182 -18.48 -9.24 5.50
N GLU A 183 -19.29 -9.48 4.46
CA GLU A 183 -19.43 -10.80 3.82
C GLU A 183 -18.07 -11.31 3.32
N LYS A 184 -17.29 -10.46 2.63
CA LYS A 184 -15.93 -10.80 2.19
C LYS A 184 -14.97 -11.07 3.34
N LYS A 185 -15.09 -10.34 4.45
CA LYS A 185 -14.30 -10.60 5.66
C LYS A 185 -14.59 -12.00 6.21
N ALA A 186 -15.86 -12.35 6.34
CA ALA A 186 -16.27 -13.67 6.80
C ALA A 186 -15.84 -14.79 5.83
N GLU A 187 -15.92 -14.53 4.52
CA GLU A 187 -15.42 -15.44 3.48
C GLU A 187 -13.91 -15.68 3.61
N MET A 188 -13.13 -14.62 3.85
CA MET A 188 -11.68 -14.72 4.07
C MET A 188 -11.33 -15.53 5.32
N GLU A 189 -12.05 -15.36 6.43
CA GLU A 189 -11.82 -16.16 7.65
C GLU A 189 -12.10 -17.65 7.41
N LYS A 190 -13.15 -17.98 6.64
CA LYS A 190 -13.43 -19.37 6.23
C LYS A 190 -12.27 -19.95 5.42
N VAL A 191 -11.81 -19.20 4.41
CA VAL A 191 -10.72 -19.63 3.52
C VAL A 191 -9.38 -19.78 4.26
N LYS A 192 -9.14 -18.96 5.30
CA LYS A 192 -7.92 -19.04 6.13
C LYS A 192 -7.82 -20.38 6.87
N ASN A 193 -8.95 -20.93 7.29
CA ASN A 193 -9.01 -22.18 8.05
C ASN A 193 -9.05 -23.45 7.17
N MET A 194 -9.12 -23.30 5.84
CA MET A 194 -9.09 -24.41 4.88
C MET A 194 -7.68 -24.96 4.66
N THR A 195 -7.58 -26.26 4.40
CA THR A 195 -6.37 -26.94 3.89
C THR A 195 -6.01 -26.44 2.50
N SER A 196 -4.81 -26.75 2.01
CA SER A 196 -4.36 -26.33 0.68
C SER A 196 -5.25 -26.90 -0.43
N GLU A 197 -5.67 -28.15 -0.29
CA GLU A 197 -6.54 -28.87 -1.22
C GLU A 197 -7.94 -28.26 -1.23
N GLU A 198 -8.51 -28.03 -0.06
CA GLU A 198 -9.82 -27.37 0.10
C GLU A 198 -9.81 -25.95 -0.47
N ARG A 199 -8.75 -25.18 -0.20
CA ARG A 199 -8.60 -23.82 -0.72
C ARG A 199 -8.52 -23.82 -2.24
N LYS A 200 -7.80 -24.78 -2.83
CA LYS A 200 -7.70 -24.94 -4.29
C LYS A 200 -9.06 -25.23 -4.90
N ALA A 201 -9.77 -26.23 -4.37
CA ALA A 201 -11.12 -26.59 -4.84
C ALA A 201 -12.10 -25.42 -4.71
N TYR A 202 -12.04 -24.70 -3.58
CA TYR A 202 -12.85 -23.52 -3.33
C TYR A 202 -12.65 -22.43 -4.40
N PHE A 203 -11.40 -22.09 -4.71
CA PHE A 203 -11.10 -21.06 -5.71
C PHE A 203 -11.37 -21.52 -7.15
N GLU A 204 -11.26 -22.81 -7.45
CA GLU A 204 -11.66 -23.38 -8.76
C GLU A 204 -13.16 -23.23 -8.97
N ASN A 205 -13.98 -23.61 -7.98
CA ASN A 205 -15.43 -23.39 -8.04
C ASN A 205 -15.79 -21.90 -8.12
N LYS A 206 -15.16 -21.04 -7.30
CA LYS A 206 -15.43 -19.58 -7.36
C LYS A 206 -15.10 -18.95 -8.71
N LYS A 207 -14.14 -19.49 -9.47
CA LYS A 207 -13.81 -19.00 -10.82
C LYS A 207 -14.88 -19.34 -11.86
N SER A 208 -15.59 -20.46 -11.70
CA SER A 208 -16.66 -20.85 -12.63
C SER A 208 -17.96 -20.09 -12.37
N GLN A 209 -18.11 -19.44 -11.21
CA GLN A 209 -19.27 -18.61 -10.90
C GLN A 209 -19.21 -17.27 -11.65
N PRO A 210 -20.36 -16.74 -12.13
CA PRO A 210 -20.41 -15.44 -12.77
C PRO A 210 -19.94 -14.35 -11.79
N LYS A 211 -19.15 -13.39 -12.30
CA LYS A 211 -18.75 -12.24 -11.49
C LYS A 211 -19.98 -11.39 -11.22
N SER A 212 -20.20 -11.11 -9.95
CA SER A 212 -21.21 -10.15 -9.50
C SER A 212 -20.96 -8.76 -10.11
N ASP A 213 -21.99 -8.16 -10.70
CA ASP A 213 -22.00 -6.75 -11.12
C ASP A 213 -22.65 -5.93 -10.01
N PHE A 214 -21.85 -5.07 -9.38
CA PHE A 214 -22.28 -4.21 -8.28
C PHE A 214 -23.54 -3.39 -8.61
N TYR A 215 -23.63 -2.82 -9.81
CA TYR A 215 -24.78 -1.98 -10.19
C TYR A 215 -26.02 -2.81 -10.42
N LYS A 216 -25.88 -4.00 -11.02
CA LYS A 216 -26.98 -4.95 -11.17
C LYS A 216 -27.50 -5.39 -9.80
N GLU A 217 -26.60 -5.68 -8.86
CA GLU A 217 -27.02 -6.05 -7.51
C GLU A 217 -27.78 -4.92 -6.80
N LEU A 218 -27.39 -3.66 -6.98
CA LEU A 218 -28.15 -2.52 -6.43
C LEU A 218 -29.58 -2.45 -6.99
N VAL A 219 -29.76 -2.79 -8.27
CA VAL A 219 -31.09 -2.89 -8.90
C VAL A 219 -31.87 -4.08 -8.36
N ASP A 220 -31.24 -5.25 -8.29
CA ASP A 220 -31.86 -6.47 -7.76
C ASP A 220 -32.31 -6.31 -6.28
N GLN A 221 -31.61 -5.47 -5.51
CA GLN A 221 -31.97 -5.12 -4.13
C GLN A 221 -33.00 -3.97 -4.02
N GLY A 222 -33.46 -3.41 -5.15
CA GLY A 222 -34.38 -2.27 -5.16
C GLY A 222 -33.79 -0.98 -4.59
N ILE A 223 -32.45 -0.88 -4.53
CA ILE A 223 -31.76 0.33 -4.07
C ILE A 223 -31.75 1.39 -5.17
N LEU A 224 -31.61 0.97 -6.43
CA LEU A 224 -31.65 1.83 -7.60
C LEU A 224 -32.61 1.28 -8.66
N THR A 225 -33.15 2.17 -9.49
CA THR A 225 -33.72 1.75 -10.77
C THR A 225 -32.61 1.39 -11.77
N GLN A 226 -32.93 0.62 -12.80
CA GLN A 226 -31.97 0.26 -13.85
C GLN A 226 -31.35 1.51 -14.50
N GLU A 227 -32.17 2.51 -14.80
CA GLU A 227 -31.72 3.78 -15.38
C GLU A 227 -30.71 4.51 -14.48
N LYS A 228 -31.02 4.65 -13.18
CA LYS A 228 -30.10 5.28 -12.21
C LYS A 228 -28.81 4.48 -12.06
N ALA A 229 -28.89 3.16 -12.03
CA ALA A 229 -27.72 2.30 -11.95
C ALA A 229 -26.79 2.46 -13.17
N ASP A 230 -27.36 2.57 -14.38
CA ASP A 230 -26.59 2.79 -15.61
C ASP A 230 -25.98 4.19 -15.68
N ASN A 231 -26.72 5.22 -15.28
CA ASN A 231 -26.22 6.60 -15.21
C ASN A 231 -25.11 6.74 -14.16
N LEU A 232 -25.31 6.16 -12.97
CA LEU A 232 -24.30 6.12 -11.92
C LEU A 232 -23.04 5.37 -12.40
N LYS A 233 -23.20 4.21 -13.05
CA LYS A 233 -22.08 3.44 -13.63
C LYS A 233 -21.29 4.27 -14.63
N LYS A 234 -21.95 5.00 -15.53
CA LYS A 234 -21.28 5.89 -16.49
C LYS A 234 -20.53 7.04 -15.79
N ALA A 235 -21.17 7.68 -14.82
CA ALA A 235 -20.58 8.81 -14.10
C ALA A 235 -19.35 8.39 -13.28
N MET A 236 -19.41 7.23 -12.62
CA MET A 236 -18.29 6.72 -11.82
C MET A 236 -17.15 6.16 -12.69
N GLN A 237 -17.45 5.61 -13.87
CA GLN A 237 -16.46 5.17 -14.86
C GLN A 237 -15.73 6.32 -15.56
N GLY A 238 -16.26 7.54 -15.50
CA GLY A 238 -15.66 8.76 -16.06
C GLY A 238 -14.25 9.07 -15.54
N SER A 239 -13.87 8.50 -14.39
CA SER A 239 -12.52 8.61 -13.81
C SER A 239 -11.50 7.60 -14.39
N GLU A 240 -11.94 6.59 -15.15
CA GLU A 240 -11.10 5.46 -15.57
C GLU A 240 -10.77 5.43 -17.08
N LYS A 241 -11.56 6.11 -17.92
CA LYS A 241 -11.37 6.11 -19.38
C LYS A 241 -10.26 7.05 -19.88
N GLN A 242 -9.97 8.15 -19.17
CA GLN A 242 -8.85 9.04 -19.54
C GLN A 242 -7.48 8.32 -19.45
N ASN A 243 -7.33 7.34 -18.55
CA ASN A 243 -6.08 6.57 -18.39
C ASN A 243 -5.95 5.36 -19.32
N ARG A 244 -7.03 4.88 -19.95
CA ARG A 244 -6.98 3.72 -20.87
C ARG A 244 -6.79 4.12 -22.33
N HIS A 245 -7.24 5.31 -22.73
CA HIS A 245 -7.10 5.77 -24.13
C HIS A 245 -5.64 6.03 -24.53
N PHE A 246 -4.76 6.41 -23.58
CA PHE A 246 -3.31 6.50 -23.81
C PHE A 246 -2.62 5.14 -24.07
N LYS A 247 -3.25 4.02 -23.71
CA LYS A 247 -2.62 2.69 -23.76
C LYS A 247 -2.59 2.06 -25.16
N PHE A 248 -3.44 2.53 -26.08
CA PHE A 248 -3.54 1.99 -27.44
C PHE A 248 -2.75 2.79 -28.49
N LYS A 249 -2.39 4.05 -28.23
CA LYS A 249 -1.65 4.87 -29.20
C LYS A 249 -0.16 4.54 -29.33
N TYR A 250 0.42 3.75 -28.41
CA TYR A 250 1.86 3.44 -28.39
C TYR A 250 2.20 1.96 -28.64
N LYS A 251 1.22 1.16 -29.09
CA LYS A 251 1.48 -0.24 -29.50
C LYS A 251 1.65 -0.44 -31.01
N ASN A 252 1.38 0.60 -31.79
CA ASN A 252 1.54 0.61 -33.24
C ASN A 252 2.40 1.83 -33.66
N LYS A 253 3.70 1.79 -33.33
CA LYS A 253 4.76 2.49 -34.05
C LYS A 253 6.03 1.67 -33.92
#